data_AF-A0A2E7IPH9-F1
#
_entry.id   AF-A0A2E7IPH9-F1
#
_cell.length_a   1.000
_cell.length_b   1.000
_cell.length_c   1.000
_cell.angle_alpha   90.00
_cell.angle_beta   90.00
_cell.angle_gamma   90.00
#
_symmetry.space_group_name_H-M   'P 1'
#
loop_
_entity.id
_entity.type
_entity.pdbx_description
1 polymer ?
#
loop_
_entity_poly.entity_id
_entity_poly.type
_entity_poly.pdbx_seq_one_letter_code
_entity_poly.pdbx_strand_id
1 'polypeptide(L)'
;MRTVFFGIFLLLGFYATLSFTSSGEVLRTMSGTVERCEQLGGAAELHHATLKAENGTYIIASLAECRPGMKVSILIKRGALYFNTVYAAELP
;
A
#
# COMPACT_ATOMS: atom_id res chain seq x y z
N MET A 1 -16.38 26.32 24.87
CA MET A 1 -15.87 24.93 24.81
C MET A 1 -16.73 24.02 23.93
N ARG A 2 -18.06 23.90 24.14
CA ARG A 2 -18.91 22.96 23.38
C ARG A 2 -18.90 23.14 21.85
N THR A 3 -18.91 24.38 21.36
CA THR A 3 -18.83 24.69 19.91
C THR A 3 -17.47 24.37 19.30
N VAL A 4 -16.39 24.49 20.08
CA VAL A 4 -15.03 24.15 19.66
C VAL A 4 -14.90 22.64 19.45
N PHE A 5 -15.39 21.84 20.40
CA PHE A 5 -15.41 20.38 20.24
C PHE A 5 -16.23 19.93 19.04
N PHE A 6 -17.36 20.59 18.78
CA PHE A 6 -18.19 20.30 17.61
C PHE A 6 -17.46 20.61 16.30
N GLY A 7 -16.76 21.75 16.24
CA GLY A 7 -15.94 22.12 15.09
C GLY A 7 -14.79 21.13 14.84
N ILE A 8 -14.11 20.69 15.91
CA ILE A 8 -13.04 19.67 15.81
C ILE A 8 -13.60 18.35 15.30
N PHE A 9 -14.75 17.90 15.79
CA PHE A 9 -15.37 16.66 15.34
C PHE A 9 -15.77 16.70 13.86
N LEU A 10 -16.32 17.83 13.39
CA LEU A 10 -16.64 18.04 11.98
C LEU A 10 -15.39 18.01 11.10
N LEU A 11 -14.32 18.69 11.52
CA LEU A 11 -13.03 18.69 10.83
C LEU A 11 -12.42 17.29 10.75
N LEU A 12 -12.42 16.54 11.86
CA LEU A 12 -11.93 15.16 11.90
C LEU A 12 -12.76 14.23 11.01
N GLY A 13 -14.09 14.36 11.05
CA GLY A 13 -14.99 13.60 10.18
C GLY A 13 -14.73 13.87 8.71
N PHE A 14 -14.59 15.14 8.32
CA PHE A 14 -14.30 15.53 6.95
C PHE A 14 -12.92 15.07 6.47
N TYR A 15 -11.91 15.16 7.35
CA TYR A 15 -10.57 14.65 7.05
C TYR A 15 -10.59 13.12 6.85
N ALA A 16 -11.31 12.40 7.70
CA ALA A 16 -11.42 10.95 7.62
C ALA A 16 -12.12 10.51 6.33
N THR A 17 -13.22 11.17 5.93
CA THR A 17 -13.93 10.81 4.69
C THR A 17 -13.06 11.05 3.46
N LEU A 18 -12.39 12.21 3.36
CA LEU A 18 -11.48 12.50 2.24
C LEU A 18 -10.31 11.50 2.16
N SER A 19 -9.71 11.19 3.30
CA SER A 19 -8.59 10.24 3.37
C SER A 19 -9.03 8.84 2.93
N PHE A 20 -10.25 8.42 3.29
CA PHE A 20 -10.79 7.14 2.87
C PHE A 20 -11.12 7.08 1.38
N THR A 21 -11.68 8.16 0.82
CA THR A 21 -12.00 8.22 -0.63
C THR A 21 -10.77 8.16 -1.54
N SER A 22 -9.61 8.61 -1.04
CA SER A 22 -8.35 8.59 -1.79
C SER A 22 -7.49 7.35 -1.47
N SER A 23 -7.97 6.48 -0.58
CA SER A 23 -7.29 5.23 -0.23
C SER A 23 -7.23 4.28 -1.42
N GLY A 24 -6.04 3.75 -1.72
CA GLY A 24 -5.81 2.83 -2.82
C GLY A 24 -5.50 3.51 -4.16
N GLU A 25 -5.55 4.84 -4.23
CA GLU A 25 -5.12 5.61 -5.40
C GLU A 25 -3.67 5.26 -5.75
N VAL A 26 -3.42 4.86 -7.00
CA VAL A 26 -2.06 4.58 -7.48
C VAL A 26 -1.36 5.91 -7.76
N LEU A 27 -0.39 6.25 -6.92
CA LEU A 27 0.40 7.47 -7.05
C LEU A 27 1.51 7.32 -8.07
N ARG A 28 2.09 6.12 -8.14
CA ARG A 28 3.20 5.80 -9.04
C ARG A 28 3.29 4.30 -9.27
N THR A 29 3.75 3.94 -10.45
CA THR A 29 4.12 2.57 -10.81
C THR A 29 5.62 2.50 -11.07
N MET A 30 6.27 1.42 -10.65
CA MET A 30 7.65 1.12 -10.99
C MET A 30 7.82 -0.36 -11.28
N SER A 31 8.76 -0.71 -12.13
CA SER A 31 9.10 -2.10 -12.38
C SER A 31 10.03 -2.65 -11.30
N GLY A 32 9.91 -3.93 -11.03
CA GLY A 32 10.81 -4.64 -10.13
C GLY A 32 10.87 -6.13 -10.45
N THR A 33 11.67 -6.83 -9.66
CA THR A 33 11.83 -8.28 -9.74
C THR A 33 11.58 -8.91 -8.38
N VAL A 34 10.91 -10.05 -8.36
CA VAL A 34 10.69 -10.82 -7.12
C VAL A 34 12.00 -11.48 -6.71
N GLU A 35 12.54 -11.16 -5.54
CA GLU A 35 13.69 -11.89 -4.98
C GLU A 35 13.24 -13.06 -4.11
N ARG A 36 12.23 -12.84 -3.27
CA ARG A 36 11.76 -13.85 -2.31
C ARG A 36 10.26 -13.80 -2.14
N CYS A 37 9.66 -14.97 -1.99
CA CYS A 37 8.26 -15.13 -1.63
C CYS A 37 8.18 -15.60 -0.18
N GLU A 38 7.37 -14.92 0.62
CA GLU A 38 7.14 -15.24 2.02
C GLU A 38 5.64 -15.29 2.29
N GLN A 39 5.23 -16.31 3.03
CA GLN A 39 3.88 -16.41 3.54
C GLN A 39 3.92 -15.91 4.98
N LEU A 40 3.43 -14.69 5.22
CA LEU A 40 3.31 -14.18 6.57
C LEU A 40 2.08 -14.82 7.22
N GLY A 41 2.28 -15.53 8.33
CA GLY A 41 1.18 -16.15 9.06
C GLY A 41 0.25 -15.11 9.69
N GLY A 42 -1.06 -15.28 9.54
CA GLY A 42 -2.10 -14.38 10.06
C GLY A 42 -3.51 -14.82 9.69
N ALA A 43 -4.54 -14.04 10.07
CA ALA A 43 -5.96 -14.36 9.87
C ALA A 43 -6.41 -14.36 8.39
N ALA A 44 -5.55 -13.92 7.47
CA ALA A 44 -5.71 -14.05 6.03
C ALA A 44 -4.37 -14.53 5.46
N GLU A 45 -4.38 -15.60 4.66
CA GLU A 45 -3.22 -16.07 3.92
C GLU A 45 -2.83 -15.02 2.86
N LEU A 46 -2.03 -14.03 3.26
CA LEU A 46 -1.50 -13.03 2.35
C LEU A 46 -0.11 -13.49 1.91
N HIS A 47 0.01 -13.79 0.61
CA HIS A 47 1.31 -14.03 -0.02
C HIS A 47 2.03 -12.70 -0.17
N HIS A 48 3.17 -12.57 0.51
CA HIS A 48 4.03 -11.40 0.41
C HIS A 48 5.27 -11.72 -0.43
N ALA A 49 5.72 -10.74 -1.18
CA ALA A 49 6.91 -10.82 -2.01
C ALA A 49 7.89 -9.71 -1.60
N THR A 50 9.14 -10.08 -1.39
CA THR A 50 10.26 -9.12 -1.37
C THR A 50 10.67 -8.85 -2.81
N LEU A 51 10.55 -7.60 -3.21
CA LEU A 51 10.77 -7.11 -4.56
C LEU A 51 11.97 -6.20 -4.58
N LYS A 52 12.84 -6.38 -5.57
CA LYS A 52 13.90 -5.44 -5.90
C LYS A 52 13.41 -4.51 -6.99
N ALA A 53 13.20 -3.25 -6.65
CA ALA A 53 12.83 -2.21 -7.61
C ALA A 53 14.03 -1.82 -8.49
N GLU A 54 13.76 -1.24 -9.67
CA GLU A 54 14.81 -0.79 -10.60
C GLU A 54 15.77 0.25 -10.00
N ASN A 55 15.31 1.04 -9.03
CA ASN A 55 16.15 2.01 -8.31
C ASN A 55 17.04 1.36 -7.23
N GLY A 56 17.05 0.02 -7.13
CA GLY A 56 17.84 -0.73 -6.15
C GLY A 56 17.21 -0.85 -4.76
N THR A 57 16.01 -0.30 -4.54
CA THR A 57 15.30 -0.43 -3.26
C THR A 57 14.61 -1.78 -3.11
N TYR A 58 14.51 -2.24 -1.87
CA TYR A 58 13.81 -3.47 -1.51
C TYR A 58 12.45 -3.14 -0.92
N ILE A 59 11.40 -3.74 -1.48
CA ILE A 59 10.00 -3.46 -1.14
C ILE A 59 9.30 -4.77 -0.81
N ILE A 60 8.62 -4.81 0.33
CA ILE A 60 7.73 -5.93 0.67
C ILE A 60 6.31 -5.54 0.27
N ALA A 61 5.71 -6.30 -0.64
CA ALA A 61 4.37 -6.05 -1.13
C ALA A 61 3.55 -7.34 -1.15
N SER A 62 2.23 -7.23 -1.06
CA SER A 62 1.33 -8.35 -1.32
C SER A 62 1.33 -8.69 -2.80
N LEU A 63 1.47 -9.98 -3.15
CA LEU A 63 1.47 -10.49 -4.51
C LEU A 63 0.75 -11.84 -4.54
N ALA A 64 -0.37 -11.93 -5.27
CA ALA A 64 -1.22 -13.13 -5.30
C ALA A 64 -0.47 -14.36 -5.82
N GLU A 65 0.25 -14.22 -6.93
CA GLU A 65 1.09 -15.27 -7.50
C GLU A 65 2.55 -14.87 -7.36
N CYS A 66 3.25 -15.44 -6.37
CA CYS A 66 4.65 -15.14 -6.13
C CYS A 66 5.57 -16.25 -6.62
N ARG A 67 6.52 -15.90 -7.48
CA ARG A 67 7.65 -16.75 -7.89
C ARG A 67 8.92 -15.91 -7.98
N PRO A 68 10.04 -16.35 -7.36
CA PRO A 68 11.32 -15.66 -7.50
C PRO A 68 11.75 -15.52 -8.96
N GLY A 69 12.34 -14.38 -9.31
CA GLY A 69 12.81 -14.04 -10.65
C GLY A 69 11.75 -13.44 -11.58
N MET A 70 10.47 -13.38 -11.17
CA MET A 70 9.43 -12.74 -11.99
C MET A 70 9.60 -11.23 -12.02
N LYS A 71 9.37 -10.63 -13.19
CA LYS A 71 9.18 -9.19 -13.32
C LYS A 71 7.76 -8.84 -12.89
N VAL A 72 7.64 -7.78 -12.08
CA VAL A 72 6.36 -7.30 -11.55
C VAL A 72 6.29 -5.78 -11.64
N SER A 73 5.07 -5.27 -11.73
CA SER A 73 4.75 -3.85 -11.59
C SER A 73 4.46 -3.58 -10.12
N ILE A 74 5.30 -2.78 -9.48
CA ILE A 74 5.13 -2.31 -8.11
C ILE A 74 4.28 -1.04 -8.14
N LEU A 75 3.11 -1.13 -7.53
CA LEU A 75 2.15 -0.04 -7.37
C LEU A 75 2.38 0.63 -6.02
N ILE A 76 2.74 1.91 -6.06
CA ILE A 76 2.82 2.77 -4.89
C ILE A 76 1.44 3.41 -4.72
N LYS A 77 0.67 2.91 -3.76
CA LYS A 77 -0.69 3.37 -3.48
C LYS A 77 -0.71 4.31 -2.28
N ARG A 78 -1.60 5.29 -2.33
CA ARG A 78 -1.96 6.11 -1.18
C ARG A 78 -2.71 5.24 -0.18
N GLY A 79 -2.34 5.31 1.09
CA GLY A 79 -3.06 4.63 2.15
C GLY A 79 -4.16 5.48 2.77
N ALA A 80 -4.97 4.83 3.62
CA ALA A 80 -6.19 5.40 4.19
C ALA A 80 -6.03 6.64 5.09
N LEU A 81 -4.81 6.96 5.53
CA LEU A 81 -4.53 8.14 6.37
C LEU A 81 -3.79 9.24 5.61
N TYR A 82 -3.77 9.18 4.27
CA TYR A 82 -3.08 10.11 3.35
C TYR A 82 -1.55 10.12 3.45
N PHE A 83 -1.00 9.93 4.66
CA PHE A 83 0.42 9.92 4.98
C PHE A 83 1.06 8.54 4.90
N ASN A 84 0.28 7.46 4.84
CA ASN A 84 0.80 6.11 4.68
C ASN A 84 0.91 5.74 3.19
N THR A 85 1.99 5.06 2.85
CA THR A 85 2.21 4.48 1.53
C THR A 85 1.97 2.98 1.61
N VAL A 86 1.19 2.45 0.68
CA VAL A 86 0.91 1.01 0.57
C VAL A 86 1.55 0.51 -0.70
N TYR A 87 2.38 -0.53 -0.60
CA TYR A 87 3.00 -1.17 -1.75
C TYR A 87 2.21 -2.41 -2.12
N ALA A 88 1.75 -2.47 -3.36
CA ALA A 88 1.16 -3.65 -3.97
C ALA A 88 1.97 -4.05 -5.19
N ALA A 89 1.92 -5.30 -5.59
CA ALA A 89 2.56 -5.75 -6.82
C ALA A 89 1.60 -6.59 -7.66
N GLU A 90 1.72 -6.44 -8.97
CA GLU A 90 0.95 -7.17 -9.96
C GLU A 90 1.84 -7.65 -11.10
N LEU A 91 1.36 -8.64 -11.84
CA LEU A 91 1.99 -9.07 -13.08
C LEU A 91 1.86 -7.93 -14.11
N PRO A 92 2.91 -7.69 -14.93
CA PRO A 92 2.94 -6.60 -15.90
C PRO A 92 1.88 -6.75 -17.00
#